data_AF-A0A1W9WIS7-F1
#
_entry.id   AF-A0A1W9WIS7-F1
#
_cell.length_a   1.000
_cell.length_b   1.000
_cell.length_c   1.000
_cell.angle_alpha   90.00
_cell.angle_beta   90.00
_cell.angle_gamma   90.00
#
_symmetry.space_group_name_H-M   'P 1'
#
loop_
_entity.id
_entity.type
_entity.pdbx_description
1 polymer ?
#
loop_
_entity_poly.entity_id
_entity_poly.type
_entity_poly.pdbx_seq_one_letter_code
_entity_poly.pdbx_strand_id
1 'polypeptide(L)'
;MWVSTLLTIGAGYILFKEGNKALKKIASSPLSFPSNRKLIGWFIFLIIINLFLFDTTLGNLIFPPSIIIVPPLMAVAWFGERQMDKITWRKGIIAFIGGAMLGAMLLIASVIIWVMVVLLISSSNETVFMITFIAFIILICEVLKPLVIVPILSTLSPRNTFLLGAITGVGFATLESVVYVGVGISYGMERNFSIKIWAIILILLAIGGAVHPLTTGLMTLAWRDGLKFTRQGMKHAMYRLGMAFGLQTLWKGAFLGVIMGIAPSYFYDNQSVFSAVLTVGALGFLIVIGMGAFLVGRAAMDNIKSDESATTPDSFDTSYTNLKTPDFSEDMASLNNYFNPFRLTSFELSDRAIAVWAVAWCFIVVFVRVILS
;
A
#
# COMPACT_ATOMS: atom_id res chain seq x y z
N MET A 1 13.73 13.42 -8.05
CA MET A 1 12.96 14.13 -9.09
C MET A 1 12.61 13.25 -10.30
N TRP A 2 13.56 12.56 -10.93
CA TRP A 2 13.26 11.75 -12.13
C TRP A 2 12.38 10.52 -11.89
N VAL A 3 12.56 9.81 -10.77
CA VAL A 3 11.74 8.63 -10.43
C VAL A 3 10.27 9.03 -10.25
N SER A 4 10.01 10.11 -9.52
CA SER A 4 8.67 10.70 -9.39
C SER A 4 8.11 11.13 -10.74
N THR A 5 8.94 11.68 -11.63
CA THR A 5 8.51 12.06 -12.99
C THR A 5 8.12 10.83 -13.81
N LEU A 6 8.91 9.76 -13.83
CA LEU A 6 8.59 8.53 -14.57
C LEU A 6 7.33 7.85 -14.03
N LEU A 7 7.17 7.78 -12.71
CA LEU A 7 5.96 7.29 -12.08
C LEU A 7 4.75 8.16 -12.44
N THR A 8 4.90 9.48 -12.41
CA THR A 8 3.84 10.43 -12.77
C THR A 8 3.43 10.30 -14.23
N ILE A 9 4.39 10.18 -15.15
CA ILE A 9 4.12 10.01 -16.58
C ILE A 9 3.48 8.64 -16.85
N GLY A 10 4.01 7.57 -16.26
CA GLY A 10 3.48 6.22 -16.44
C GLY A 10 2.06 6.08 -15.88
N ALA A 11 1.85 6.50 -14.64
CA ALA A 11 0.54 6.50 -13.99
C ALA A 11 -0.45 7.41 -14.73
N GLY A 12 0.00 8.62 -15.12
CA GLY A 12 -0.80 9.57 -15.89
C GLY A 12 -1.20 9.03 -17.26
N TYR A 13 -0.30 8.36 -17.98
CA TYR A 13 -0.60 7.71 -19.26
C TYR A 13 -1.65 6.60 -19.10
N ILE A 14 -1.51 5.74 -18.09
CA ILE A 14 -2.48 4.65 -17.84
C ILE A 14 -3.84 5.24 -17.44
N LEU A 15 -3.88 6.25 -16.57
CA LEU A 15 -5.11 6.95 -16.21
C LEU A 15 -5.77 7.59 -17.43
N PHE A 16 -5.01 8.30 -18.26
CA PHE A 16 -5.52 8.92 -19.48
C PHE A 16 -6.09 7.87 -20.45
N LYS A 17 -5.36 6.77 -20.66
CA LYS A 17 -5.79 5.66 -21.52
C LYS A 17 -7.09 5.02 -21.01
N GLU A 18 -7.16 4.70 -19.72
CA GLU A 18 -8.33 4.05 -19.13
C GLU A 18 -9.52 5.01 -18.96
N GLY A 19 -9.27 6.31 -18.72
CA GLY A 19 -10.27 7.37 -18.70
C GLY A 19 -10.85 7.65 -20.09
N ASN A 20 -10.02 7.68 -21.13
CA ASN A 20 -10.49 7.80 -22.52
C ASN A 20 -11.37 6.60 -22.93
N LYS A 21 -11.01 5.38 -22.50
CA LYS A 21 -11.90 4.21 -22.67
C LYS A 21 -13.24 4.42 -21.94
N ALA A 22 -13.23 5.05 -20.76
CA ALA A 22 -14.44 5.28 -19.96
C ALA A 22 -15.39 6.26 -20.67
N LEU A 23 -14.84 7.38 -21.18
CA LEU A 23 -15.58 8.36 -21.97
C LEU A 23 -16.20 7.74 -23.22
N LYS A 24 -15.53 6.77 -23.84
CA LYS A 24 -16.02 6.00 -24.99
C LYS A 24 -16.95 4.84 -24.62
N LYS A 25 -17.32 4.69 -23.34
CA LYS A 25 -18.12 3.57 -22.80
C LYS A 25 -17.54 2.19 -23.10
N ILE A 26 -16.22 2.10 -23.29
CA ILE A 26 -15.50 0.83 -23.50
C ILE A 26 -15.23 0.22 -22.13
N ALA A 27 -15.55 -1.07 -21.95
CA ALA A 27 -15.25 -1.78 -20.70
C ALA A 27 -13.74 -1.84 -20.43
N SER A 28 -13.33 -1.72 -19.17
CA SER A 28 -11.93 -1.90 -18.77
C SER A 28 -11.62 -3.40 -18.71
N SER A 29 -10.47 -3.80 -19.25
CA SER A 29 -10.07 -5.21 -19.23
C SER A 29 -9.71 -5.67 -17.82
N PRO A 30 -9.81 -6.97 -17.53
CA PRO A 30 -9.31 -7.53 -16.28
C PRO A 30 -7.84 -7.17 -16.05
N LEU A 31 -7.51 -6.81 -14.81
CA LEU A 31 -6.15 -6.58 -14.36
C LEU A 31 -5.43 -7.92 -14.34
N SER A 32 -4.31 -8.01 -15.06
CA SER A 32 -3.45 -9.17 -15.03
C SER A 32 -2.04 -8.73 -14.65
N PHE A 33 -1.48 -9.42 -13.66
CA PHE A 33 -0.08 -9.25 -13.29
C PHE A 33 0.79 -10.25 -14.06
N PRO A 34 2.03 -9.89 -14.41
CA PRO A 34 3.00 -10.88 -14.87
C PRO A 34 3.15 -11.98 -13.81
N SER A 35 3.39 -13.22 -14.24
CA SER A 35 3.69 -14.31 -13.32
C SER A 35 4.87 -13.95 -12.41
N ASN A 36 4.87 -14.41 -11.16
CA ASN A 36 5.95 -14.12 -10.20
C ASN A 36 7.34 -14.48 -10.73
N ARG A 37 7.47 -15.56 -11.52
CA ARG A 37 8.73 -15.92 -12.19
C ARG A 37 9.25 -14.82 -13.12
N LYS A 38 8.36 -14.16 -13.86
CA LYS A 38 8.71 -13.02 -14.73
C LYS A 38 9.08 -11.80 -13.91
N LEU A 39 8.36 -11.51 -12.81
CA LEU A 39 8.70 -10.39 -11.92
C LEU A 39 10.05 -10.60 -11.23
N ILE A 40 10.34 -11.81 -10.75
CA ILE A 40 11.65 -12.20 -10.20
C ILE A 40 12.73 -12.08 -11.26
N GLY A 41 12.50 -12.60 -12.47
CA GLY A 41 13.44 -12.47 -13.59
C GLY A 41 13.75 -11.01 -13.92
N TRP A 42 12.72 -10.15 -13.99
CA TRP A 42 12.88 -8.71 -14.17
C TRP A 42 13.63 -8.06 -13.00
N PHE A 43 13.33 -8.43 -11.77
CA PHE A 43 14.02 -7.91 -10.58
C PHE A 43 15.52 -8.23 -10.62
N ILE A 44 15.88 -9.50 -10.86
CA ILE A 44 17.28 -9.94 -10.97
C ILE A 44 17.97 -9.24 -12.14
N PHE A 45 17.31 -9.18 -13.30
CA PHE A 45 17.83 -8.49 -14.48
C PHE A 45 18.12 -7.01 -14.20
N LEU A 46 17.20 -6.32 -13.51
CA LEU A 46 17.38 -4.92 -13.13
C LEU A 46 18.53 -4.78 -12.12
N ILE A 47 18.65 -5.65 -11.12
CA ILE A 47 19.82 -5.64 -10.22
C ILE A 47 21.12 -5.78 -11.01
N ILE A 48 21.20 -6.77 -11.92
CA ILE A 48 22.40 -7.03 -12.72
C ILE A 48 22.77 -5.81 -13.58
N ILE A 49 21.81 -5.25 -14.33
CA ILE A 49 22.03 -4.03 -15.13
C ILE A 49 22.59 -2.92 -14.26
N ASN A 50 22.05 -2.74 -13.06
CA ASN A 50 22.48 -1.67 -12.20
C ASN A 50 23.86 -1.89 -11.60
N LEU A 51 24.30 -3.13 -11.38
CA LEU A 51 25.70 -3.40 -11.01
C LEU A 51 26.68 -2.91 -12.08
N PHE A 52 26.30 -2.95 -13.37
CA PHE A 52 27.11 -2.41 -14.47
C PHE A 52 26.99 -0.90 -14.64
N LEU A 53 25.91 -0.28 -14.16
CA LEU A 53 25.63 1.15 -14.34
C LEU A 53 25.86 1.98 -13.06
N PHE A 54 26.28 1.37 -11.95
CA PHE A 54 26.25 1.95 -10.61
C PHE A 54 26.96 3.32 -10.49
N ASP A 55 28.06 3.52 -11.22
CA ASP A 55 28.83 4.78 -11.20
C ASP A 55 28.34 5.81 -12.25
N THR A 56 27.28 5.50 -12.98
CA THR A 56 26.74 6.38 -14.02
C THR A 56 25.50 7.12 -13.53
N THR A 57 25.26 8.31 -14.06
CA THR A 57 23.99 9.04 -13.87
C THR A 57 22.77 8.19 -14.25
N LEU A 58 22.94 7.30 -15.23
CA LEU A 58 21.91 6.38 -15.69
C LEU A 58 21.62 5.26 -14.68
N GLY A 59 22.65 4.70 -14.03
CA GLY A 59 22.46 3.72 -12.95
C GLY A 59 21.74 4.32 -11.75
N ASN A 60 22.09 5.55 -11.36
CA ASN A 60 21.37 6.29 -10.33
C ASN A 60 19.90 6.58 -10.69
N LEU A 61 19.56 6.59 -11.99
CA LEU A 61 18.20 6.77 -12.48
C LEU A 61 17.39 5.46 -12.46
N ILE A 62 17.99 4.34 -12.84
CA ILE A 62 17.30 3.04 -13.05
C ILE A 62 17.30 2.18 -11.78
N PHE A 63 18.34 2.26 -10.96
CA PHE A 63 18.52 1.41 -9.77
C PHE A 63 17.43 1.60 -8.72
N PRO A 64 17.14 2.84 -8.28
CA PRO A 64 16.20 2.99 -7.18
C PRO A 64 14.75 2.59 -7.51
N PRO A 65 14.14 2.98 -8.65
CA PRO A 65 12.76 2.59 -8.97
C PRO A 65 12.55 1.08 -9.04
N SER A 66 13.49 0.35 -9.64
CA SER A 66 13.35 -1.08 -9.88
C SER A 66 13.33 -1.90 -8.60
N ILE A 67 14.22 -1.58 -7.66
CA ILE A 67 14.28 -2.26 -6.35
C ILE A 67 13.05 -1.98 -5.50
N ILE A 68 12.40 -0.85 -5.73
CA ILE A 68 11.34 -0.33 -4.88
C ILE A 68 9.96 -0.75 -5.33
N ILE A 69 9.73 -0.76 -6.64
CA ILE A 69 8.39 -1.00 -7.20
C ILE A 69 8.12 -2.50 -7.36
N VAL A 70 9.15 -3.26 -7.76
CA VAL A 70 8.97 -4.66 -8.14
C VAL A 70 8.59 -5.55 -6.95
N PRO A 71 9.23 -5.46 -5.76
CA PRO A 71 8.88 -6.36 -4.65
C PRO A 71 7.43 -6.18 -4.13
N PRO A 72 6.90 -4.96 -3.93
CA PRO A 72 5.49 -4.78 -3.61
C PRO A 72 4.54 -5.30 -4.70
N LEU A 73 4.85 -5.08 -5.98
CA LEU A 73 4.05 -5.62 -7.08
C LEU A 73 4.09 -7.15 -7.10
N MET A 74 5.26 -7.75 -6.82
CA MET A 74 5.44 -9.19 -6.70
C MET A 74 4.60 -9.75 -5.55
N ALA A 75 4.47 -9.03 -4.44
CA ALA A 75 3.59 -9.45 -3.35
C ALA A 75 2.13 -9.53 -3.79
N VAL A 76 1.61 -8.52 -4.49
CA VAL A 76 0.24 -8.56 -5.01
C VAL A 76 0.05 -9.67 -6.05
N ALA A 77 1.02 -9.86 -6.94
CA ALA A 77 1.00 -10.95 -7.91
C ALA A 77 1.05 -12.33 -7.23
N TRP A 78 1.79 -12.46 -6.12
CA TRP A 78 1.86 -13.65 -5.28
C TRP A 78 0.53 -13.94 -4.56
N PHE A 79 -0.12 -12.91 -4.04
CA PHE A 79 -1.42 -13.03 -3.38
C PHE A 79 -2.52 -13.41 -4.39
N GLY A 80 -2.48 -12.87 -5.61
CA GLY A 80 -3.52 -13.09 -6.62
C GLY A 80 -3.36 -14.34 -7.48
N GLU A 81 -2.11 -14.73 -7.76
CA GLU A 81 -1.50 -15.79 -8.60
C GLU A 81 -2.15 -16.17 -9.96
N ARG A 82 -3.42 -15.84 -10.21
CA ARG A 82 -4.13 -16.00 -11.49
C ARG A 82 -5.57 -15.49 -11.48
N GLN A 83 -6.15 -15.17 -10.33
CA GLN A 83 -7.59 -14.95 -10.23
C GLN A 83 -7.93 -13.55 -9.70
N MET A 84 -7.88 -12.58 -10.62
CA MET A 84 -8.27 -11.17 -10.43
C MET A 84 -9.49 -10.83 -11.28
N ASP A 85 -10.35 -11.81 -11.51
CA ASP A 85 -11.34 -11.86 -12.60
C ASP A 85 -12.30 -10.67 -12.60
N LYS A 86 -12.50 -10.04 -11.42
CA LYS A 86 -13.39 -8.89 -11.22
C LYS A 86 -12.66 -7.56 -10.93
N ILE A 87 -11.34 -7.57 -10.79
CA ILE A 87 -10.53 -6.35 -10.67
C ILE A 87 -10.12 -5.94 -12.08
N THR A 88 -10.69 -4.86 -12.58
CA THR A 88 -10.30 -4.25 -13.86
C THR A 88 -9.08 -3.36 -13.71
N TRP A 89 -8.37 -3.06 -14.80
CA TRP A 89 -7.28 -2.07 -14.81
C TRP A 89 -7.67 -0.72 -14.19
N ARG A 90 -8.89 -0.21 -14.45
CA ARG A 90 -9.39 1.02 -13.82
C ARG A 90 -9.36 0.99 -12.30
N LYS A 91 -9.99 -0.03 -11.70
CA LYS A 91 -9.99 -0.20 -10.24
C LYS A 91 -8.58 -0.32 -9.69
N GLY A 92 -7.73 -1.14 -10.33
CA GLY A 92 -6.34 -1.33 -9.93
C GLY A 92 -5.52 -0.04 -9.96
N ILE A 93 -5.60 0.74 -11.06
CA ILE A 93 -4.82 1.98 -11.19
C ILE A 93 -5.31 3.06 -10.23
N ILE A 94 -6.63 3.19 -10.01
CA ILE A 94 -7.18 4.13 -9.02
C ILE A 94 -6.70 3.75 -7.61
N ALA A 95 -6.76 2.47 -7.25
CA ALA A 95 -6.27 1.99 -5.96
C ALA A 95 -4.78 2.30 -5.77
N PHE A 96 -3.95 1.96 -6.76
CA PHE A 96 -2.51 2.24 -6.72
C PHE A 96 -2.22 3.75 -6.59
N ILE A 97 -2.82 4.58 -7.44
CA ILE A 97 -2.56 6.03 -7.44
C ILE A 97 -3.10 6.67 -6.17
N GLY A 98 -4.30 6.31 -5.72
CA GLY A 98 -4.83 6.86 -4.48
C GLY A 98 -3.99 6.43 -3.27
N GLY A 99 -3.45 5.22 -3.26
CA GLY A 99 -2.48 4.79 -2.24
C GLY A 99 -1.21 5.65 -2.22
N ALA A 100 -0.66 5.95 -3.40
CA ALA A 100 0.46 6.87 -3.52
C ALA A 100 0.08 8.29 -3.07
N MET A 101 -1.06 8.82 -3.51
CA MET A 101 -1.54 10.17 -3.14
C MET A 101 -1.73 10.32 -1.62
N LEU A 102 -2.38 9.36 -0.99
CA LEU A 102 -2.53 9.35 0.46
C LEU A 102 -1.17 9.32 1.15
N GLY A 103 -0.21 8.53 0.64
CA GLY A 103 1.17 8.55 1.13
C GLY A 103 1.80 9.95 1.06
N ALA A 104 1.59 10.69 -0.03
CA ALA A 104 2.14 12.04 -0.19
C ALA A 104 1.49 13.03 0.79
N MET A 105 0.16 12.99 0.89
CA MET A 105 -0.60 13.85 1.81
C MET A 105 -0.20 13.58 3.26
N LEU A 106 -0.08 12.30 3.64
CA LEU A 106 0.30 11.91 4.99
C LEU A 106 1.75 12.27 5.31
N LEU A 107 2.65 12.17 4.34
CA LEU A 107 4.03 12.62 4.50
C LEU A 107 4.09 14.14 4.75
N ILE A 108 3.40 14.94 3.93
CA ILE A 108 3.35 16.40 4.09
C ILE A 108 2.76 16.77 5.45
N ALA A 109 1.63 16.16 5.82
CA ALA A 109 1.00 16.39 7.12
C ALA A 109 1.94 16.01 8.27
N SER A 110 2.65 14.88 8.16
CA SER A 110 3.60 14.42 9.17
C SER A 110 4.77 15.39 9.35
N VAL A 111 5.29 15.96 8.26
CA VAL A 111 6.37 16.97 8.32
C VAL A 111 5.86 18.26 8.96
N ILE A 112 4.67 18.74 8.59
CA ILE A 112 4.10 19.95 9.18
C ILE A 112 3.89 19.77 10.68
N ILE A 113 3.27 18.66 11.10
CA ILE A 113 3.03 18.38 12.52
C ILE A 113 4.37 18.23 13.25
N TRP A 114 5.36 17.55 12.66
CA TRP A 114 6.70 17.44 13.24
C TRP A 114 7.33 18.82 13.51
N VAL A 115 7.34 19.70 12.50
CA VAL A 115 7.89 21.06 12.63
C VAL A 115 7.14 21.84 13.70
N MET A 116 5.81 21.82 13.69
CA MET A 116 5.01 22.50 14.72
C MET A 116 5.35 22.00 16.11
N VAL A 117 5.50 20.68 16.29
CA VAL A 117 5.85 20.13 17.59
C VAL A 117 7.27 20.52 18.01
N VAL A 118 8.27 20.39 17.14
CA VAL A 118 9.66 20.80 17.49
C VAL A 118 9.71 22.27 17.90
N LEU A 119 8.92 23.14 17.26
CA LEU A 119 8.83 24.55 17.63
C LEU A 119 8.09 24.79 18.96
N LEU A 120 7.18 23.89 19.35
CA LEU A 120 6.36 24.00 20.57
C LEU A 120 6.99 23.31 21.79
N ILE A 121 7.83 22.29 21.59
CA ILE A 121 8.41 21.48 22.65
C ILE A 121 9.91 21.79 22.76
N SER A 122 10.25 22.78 23.60
CA SER A 122 11.62 23.04 24.07
C SER A 122 11.87 22.26 25.36
N SER A 123 12.09 20.94 25.28
CA SER A 123 12.32 20.15 26.49
C SER A 123 13.20 18.92 26.28
N SER A 124 13.84 18.45 27.35
CA SER A 124 14.78 17.31 27.41
C SER A 124 14.22 15.94 27.00
N ASN A 125 12.98 15.84 26.52
CA ASN A 125 12.29 14.60 26.18
C ASN A 125 11.98 14.42 24.67
N GLU A 126 12.69 15.15 23.79
CA GLU A 126 12.50 15.10 22.33
C GLU A 126 12.49 13.68 21.74
N THR A 127 13.31 12.77 22.26
CA THR A 127 13.42 11.39 21.74
C THR A 127 12.17 10.56 22.01
N VAL A 128 11.65 10.58 23.25
CA VAL A 128 10.43 9.84 23.63
C VAL A 128 9.24 10.37 22.85
N PHE A 129 9.16 11.70 22.72
CA PHE A 129 8.13 12.32 21.91
C PHE A 129 8.22 11.88 20.45
N MET A 130 9.41 11.92 19.83
CA MET A 130 9.63 11.50 18.45
C MET A 130 9.19 10.06 18.21
N ILE A 131 9.57 9.13 19.09
CA ILE A 131 9.16 7.72 18.98
C ILE A 131 7.64 7.59 19.07
N THR A 132 7.00 8.28 20.02
CA THR A 132 5.54 8.26 20.21
C THR A 132 4.81 8.83 18.98
N PHE A 133 5.32 9.94 18.45
CA PHE A 133 4.77 10.60 17.28
C PHE A 133 4.88 9.74 16.02
N ILE A 134 6.04 9.11 15.80
CA ILE A 134 6.24 8.17 14.69
C ILE A 134 5.25 6.99 14.82
N ALA A 135 5.12 6.40 16.01
CA ALA A 135 4.18 5.31 16.25
C ALA A 135 2.73 5.73 15.93
N PHE A 136 2.34 6.93 16.32
CA PHE A 136 1.01 7.47 16.05
C PHE A 136 0.75 7.72 14.56
N ILE A 137 1.73 8.32 13.84
CA ILE A 137 1.63 8.51 12.39
C ILE A 137 1.46 7.17 11.68
N ILE A 138 2.22 6.14 12.07
CA ILE A 138 2.13 4.81 11.46
C ILE A 138 0.70 4.28 11.57
N LEU A 139 0.08 4.37 12.75
CA LEU A 139 -1.31 3.95 12.97
C LEU A 139 -2.28 4.71 12.08
N ILE A 140 -2.17 6.05 12.05
CA ILE A 140 -3.01 6.89 11.18
C ILE A 140 -2.85 6.49 9.72
N CYS A 141 -1.61 6.34 9.25
CA CYS A 141 -1.33 5.99 7.86
C CYS A 141 -1.99 4.68 7.49
N GLU A 142 -1.86 3.64 8.31
CA GLU A 142 -2.47 2.33 8.02
C GLU A 142 -4.00 2.41 7.95
N VAL A 143 -4.66 3.12 8.88
CA VAL A 143 -6.13 3.26 8.88
C VAL A 143 -6.62 3.98 7.63
N LEU A 144 -5.89 5.01 7.20
CA LEU A 144 -6.34 5.90 6.13
C LEU A 144 -6.07 5.34 4.73
N LYS A 145 -5.08 4.47 4.53
CA LYS A 145 -4.75 3.90 3.20
C LYS A 145 -5.99 3.37 2.45
N PRO A 146 -6.89 2.58 3.05
CA PRO A 146 -8.04 2.03 2.34
C PRO A 146 -9.13 3.03 1.98
N LEU A 147 -9.10 4.27 2.51
CA LEU A 147 -10.17 5.26 2.29
C LEU A 147 -10.41 5.54 0.80
N VAL A 148 -9.37 5.46 -0.03
CA VAL A 148 -9.47 5.62 -1.49
C VAL A 148 -10.46 4.63 -2.12
N ILE A 149 -10.60 3.44 -1.54
CA ILE A 149 -11.42 2.36 -2.09
C ILE A 149 -12.65 2.03 -1.26
N VAL A 150 -12.83 2.68 -0.09
CA VAL A 150 -14.03 2.56 0.76
C VAL A 150 -15.35 2.65 -0.03
N PRO A 151 -15.54 3.62 -0.96
CA PRO A 151 -16.81 3.79 -1.65
C PRO A 151 -17.27 2.58 -2.48
N ILE A 152 -16.36 1.67 -2.84
CA ILE A 152 -16.68 0.50 -3.68
C ILE A 152 -16.60 -0.84 -2.92
N LEU A 153 -16.19 -0.84 -1.65
CA LEU A 153 -15.93 -2.08 -0.90
C LEU A 153 -17.16 -2.99 -0.75
N SER A 154 -18.35 -2.40 -0.60
CA SER A 154 -19.61 -3.15 -0.46
C SER A 154 -19.95 -3.98 -1.69
N THR A 155 -19.42 -3.61 -2.87
CA THR A 155 -19.68 -4.30 -4.14
C THR A 155 -18.67 -5.41 -4.45
N LEU A 156 -17.62 -5.54 -3.64
CA LEU A 156 -16.51 -6.45 -3.89
C LEU A 156 -16.62 -7.71 -3.03
N SER A 157 -16.26 -8.85 -3.62
CA SER A 157 -16.05 -10.09 -2.86
C SER A 157 -14.87 -9.91 -1.89
N PRO A 158 -14.80 -10.67 -0.79
CA PRO A 158 -13.71 -10.52 0.20
C PRO A 158 -12.33 -10.60 -0.44
N ARG A 159 -12.18 -11.53 -1.38
CA ARG A 159 -10.96 -11.66 -2.16
C ARG A 159 -10.58 -10.39 -2.91
N ASN A 160 -11.52 -9.82 -3.66
CA ASN A 160 -11.26 -8.62 -4.44
C ASN A 160 -11.05 -7.39 -3.56
N THR A 161 -11.72 -7.32 -2.41
CA THR A 161 -11.47 -6.31 -1.38
C THR A 161 -10.04 -6.37 -0.88
N PHE A 162 -9.55 -7.55 -0.51
CA PHE A 162 -8.17 -7.72 -0.04
C PHE A 162 -7.16 -7.32 -1.11
N LEU A 163 -7.30 -7.87 -2.32
CA LEU A 163 -6.35 -7.60 -3.42
C LEU A 163 -6.36 -6.14 -3.84
N LEU A 164 -7.52 -5.48 -3.87
CA LEU A 164 -7.59 -4.07 -4.21
C LEU A 164 -6.94 -3.20 -3.11
N GLY A 165 -7.15 -3.55 -1.84
CA GLY A 165 -6.43 -2.96 -0.72
C GLY A 165 -4.92 -3.17 -0.81
N ALA A 166 -4.48 -4.36 -1.18
CA ALA A 166 -3.06 -4.66 -1.36
C ALA A 166 -2.44 -3.81 -2.48
N ILE A 167 -3.16 -3.61 -3.60
CA ILE A 167 -2.73 -2.69 -4.67
C ILE A 167 -2.60 -1.25 -4.18
N THR A 168 -3.52 -0.78 -3.33
CA THR A 168 -3.39 0.52 -2.65
C THR A 168 -2.10 0.57 -1.80
N GLY A 169 -1.81 -0.51 -1.08
CA GLY A 169 -0.58 -0.66 -0.31
C GLY A 169 0.69 -0.60 -1.16
N VAL A 170 0.70 -1.19 -2.36
CA VAL A 170 1.81 -1.08 -3.33
C VAL A 170 2.04 0.38 -3.72
N GLY A 171 0.97 1.12 -4.02
CA GLY A 171 1.05 2.55 -4.36
C GLY A 171 1.70 3.37 -3.25
N PHE A 172 1.26 3.15 -2.01
CA PHE A 172 1.84 3.80 -0.84
C PHE A 172 3.32 3.44 -0.66
N ALA A 173 3.65 2.15 -0.69
CA ALA A 173 5.02 1.66 -0.52
C ALA A 173 5.97 2.19 -1.59
N THR A 174 5.47 2.29 -2.83
CA THR A 174 6.21 2.86 -3.95
C THR A 174 6.57 4.30 -3.67
N LEU A 175 5.60 5.15 -3.28
CA LEU A 175 5.88 6.54 -3.00
C LEU A 175 6.84 6.69 -1.80
N GLU A 176 6.56 5.99 -0.69
CA GLU A 176 7.39 6.06 0.50
C GLU A 176 8.86 5.74 0.19
N SER A 177 9.07 4.69 -0.60
CA SER A 177 10.41 4.29 -1.01
C SER A 177 11.06 5.28 -1.98
N VAL A 178 10.28 5.92 -2.88
CA VAL A 178 10.78 7.02 -3.73
C VAL A 178 11.23 8.20 -2.89
N VAL A 179 10.52 8.51 -1.81
CA VAL A 179 10.92 9.55 -0.86
C VAL A 179 12.21 9.15 -0.15
N TYR A 180 12.32 7.92 0.36
CA TYR A 180 13.57 7.43 0.97
C TYR A 180 14.77 7.55 0.03
N VAL A 181 14.60 7.16 -1.25
CA VAL A 181 15.64 7.33 -2.27
C VAL A 181 15.94 8.79 -2.54
N GLY A 182 14.92 9.62 -2.70
CA GLY A 182 15.09 11.04 -3.02
C GLY A 182 15.90 11.72 -1.92
N VAL A 183 15.51 11.50 -0.67
CA VAL A 183 16.25 11.93 0.52
C VAL A 183 17.68 11.36 0.48
N GLY A 184 17.83 10.06 0.20
CA GLY A 184 19.13 9.43 0.23
C GLY A 184 20.12 9.88 -0.83
N ILE A 185 19.65 10.15 -2.04
CA ILE A 185 20.48 10.73 -3.10
C ILE A 185 20.86 12.16 -2.71
N SER A 186 19.91 12.98 -2.24
CA SER A 186 20.17 14.37 -1.88
C SER A 186 21.17 14.50 -0.73
N TYR A 187 20.98 13.76 0.37
CA TYR A 187 21.91 13.80 1.51
C TYR A 187 23.20 13.00 1.27
N GLY A 188 23.16 11.99 0.40
CA GLY A 188 24.29 11.11 0.14
C GLY A 188 25.43 11.77 -0.62
N MET A 189 25.09 12.64 -1.58
CA MET A 189 26.08 13.34 -2.42
C MET A 189 26.87 14.41 -1.65
N GLU A 190 26.33 14.97 -0.57
CA GLU A 190 26.98 16.08 0.15
C GLU A 190 27.94 15.66 1.27
N ARG A 191 27.83 14.45 1.83
CA ARG A 191 28.50 14.09 3.11
C ARG A 191 29.38 12.83 3.10
N ASN A 192 29.86 12.37 1.95
CA ASN A 192 30.52 11.05 1.82
C ASN A 192 29.69 9.90 2.41
N PHE A 193 28.37 10.08 2.50
CA PHE A 193 27.48 9.07 3.05
C PHE A 193 27.50 7.88 2.11
N SER A 194 28.11 6.79 2.58
CA SER A 194 28.46 5.67 1.74
C SER A 194 27.23 5.14 1.02
N ILE A 195 27.29 5.13 -0.31
CA ILE A 195 26.29 4.53 -1.18
C ILE A 195 25.93 3.08 -0.79
N LYS A 196 26.83 2.40 -0.06
CA LYS A 196 26.62 1.09 0.56
C LYS A 196 25.48 1.09 1.59
N ILE A 197 25.36 2.12 2.43
CA ILE A 197 24.28 2.22 3.44
C ILE A 197 22.93 2.37 2.73
N TRP A 198 22.87 3.18 1.68
CA TRP A 198 21.66 3.32 0.88
C TRP A 198 21.28 2.04 0.15
N ALA A 199 22.26 1.30 -0.38
CA ALA A 199 22.02 -0.02 -0.95
C ALA A 199 21.42 -0.98 0.09
N ILE A 200 21.93 -0.97 1.33
CA ILE A 200 21.37 -1.77 2.43
C ILE A 200 19.92 -1.37 2.73
N ILE A 201 19.65 -0.06 2.87
CA ILE A 201 18.29 0.45 3.11
C ILE A 201 17.34 0.02 1.99
N LEU A 202 17.76 0.13 0.73
CA LEU A 202 17.00 -0.30 -0.43
C LEU A 202 16.70 -1.80 -0.43
N ILE A 203 17.69 -2.63 -0.07
CA ILE A 203 17.50 -4.08 0.09
C ILE A 203 16.50 -4.36 1.20
N LEU A 204 16.58 -3.66 2.33
CA LEU A 204 15.63 -3.83 3.44
C LEU A 204 14.21 -3.44 3.04
N LEU A 205 14.05 -2.33 2.32
CA LEU A 205 12.75 -1.93 1.75
C LEU A 205 12.22 -2.98 0.78
N ALA A 206 13.09 -3.59 -0.05
CA ALA A 206 12.71 -4.65 -0.97
C ALA A 206 12.25 -5.92 -0.24
N ILE A 207 12.98 -6.35 0.81
CA ILE A 207 12.60 -7.48 1.68
C ILE A 207 11.23 -7.24 2.31
N GLY A 208 10.97 -6.00 2.72
CA GLY A 208 9.68 -5.54 3.26
C GLY A 208 8.59 -5.29 2.25
N GLY A 209 8.84 -5.51 0.96
CA GLY A 209 7.94 -5.08 -0.10
C GLY A 209 6.52 -5.64 0.03
N ALA A 210 6.36 -6.80 0.67
CA ALA A 210 5.05 -7.42 0.92
C ALA A 210 4.31 -6.88 2.15
N VAL A 211 4.99 -6.20 3.08
CA VAL A 211 4.37 -5.75 4.34
C VAL A 211 3.25 -4.75 4.03
N HIS A 212 3.55 -3.69 3.28
CA HIS A 212 2.55 -2.67 2.94
C HIS A 212 1.34 -3.22 2.16
N PRO A 213 1.51 -4.04 1.10
CA PRO A 213 0.39 -4.71 0.46
C PRO A 213 -0.43 -5.60 1.40
N LEU A 214 0.24 -6.38 2.27
CA LEU A 214 -0.45 -7.25 3.22
C LEU A 214 -1.27 -6.45 4.24
N THR A 215 -0.64 -5.50 4.94
CA THR A 215 -1.30 -4.70 5.99
C THR A 215 -2.46 -3.90 5.41
N THR A 216 -2.27 -3.31 4.23
CA THR A 216 -3.35 -2.54 3.57
C THR A 216 -4.48 -3.44 3.09
N GLY A 217 -4.18 -4.64 2.58
CA GLY A 217 -5.19 -5.64 2.22
C GLY A 217 -6.03 -6.08 3.43
N LEU A 218 -5.37 -6.39 4.56
CA LEU A 218 -6.03 -6.74 5.82
C LEU A 218 -6.87 -5.59 6.36
N MET A 219 -6.34 -4.36 6.32
CA MET A 219 -7.06 -3.16 6.77
C MET A 219 -8.30 -2.92 5.91
N THR A 220 -8.20 -3.10 4.59
CA THR A 220 -9.35 -2.94 3.69
C THR A 220 -10.44 -3.98 3.98
N LEU A 221 -10.05 -5.22 4.26
CA LEU A 221 -10.98 -6.25 4.73
C LEU A 221 -11.62 -5.90 6.08
N ALA A 222 -10.87 -5.28 6.99
CA ALA A 222 -11.38 -4.81 8.27
C ALA A 222 -12.45 -3.73 8.06
N TRP A 223 -12.17 -2.73 7.22
CA TRP A 223 -13.15 -1.71 6.82
C TRP A 223 -14.42 -2.33 6.26
N ARG A 224 -14.29 -3.27 5.31
CA ARG A 224 -15.46 -3.91 4.70
C ARG A 224 -16.32 -4.66 5.73
N ASP A 225 -15.72 -5.42 6.62
CA ASP A 225 -16.46 -6.19 7.61
C ASP A 225 -17.04 -5.30 8.73
N GLY A 226 -16.36 -4.21 9.08
CA GLY A 226 -16.86 -3.20 10.02
C GLY A 226 -18.07 -2.45 9.47
N LEU A 227 -18.07 -2.10 8.16
CA LEU A 227 -19.18 -1.44 7.48
C LEU A 227 -20.45 -2.29 7.38
N LYS A 228 -20.39 -3.60 7.70
CA LYS A 228 -21.60 -4.43 7.83
C LYS A 228 -22.36 -4.18 9.13
N PHE A 229 -21.76 -3.49 10.10
CA PHE A 229 -22.34 -3.19 11.42
C PHE A 229 -22.92 -4.41 12.16
N THR A 230 -22.38 -5.61 11.91
CA THR A 230 -22.76 -6.83 12.65
C THR A 230 -21.74 -7.12 13.74
N ARG A 231 -22.16 -7.74 14.86
CA ARG A 231 -21.25 -8.12 15.94
C ARG A 231 -20.11 -9.02 15.45
N GLN A 232 -20.42 -9.98 14.56
CA GLN A 232 -19.43 -10.86 13.97
C GLN A 232 -18.50 -10.12 13.01
N GLY A 233 -19.04 -9.24 12.16
CA GLY A 233 -18.25 -8.37 11.28
C GLY A 233 -17.28 -7.48 12.05
N MET A 234 -17.72 -6.89 13.16
CA MET A 234 -16.86 -6.07 14.04
C MET A 234 -15.74 -6.90 14.70
N LYS A 235 -16.02 -8.13 15.13
CA LYS A 235 -14.97 -9.03 15.66
C LYS A 235 -13.90 -9.33 14.60
N HIS A 236 -14.31 -9.69 13.39
CA HIS A 236 -13.38 -9.93 12.28
C HIS A 236 -12.62 -8.67 11.89
N ALA A 237 -13.28 -7.51 11.90
CA ALA A 237 -12.66 -6.22 11.64
C ALA A 237 -11.56 -5.92 12.67
N MET A 238 -11.84 -6.04 13.96
CA MET A 238 -10.85 -5.81 15.03
C MET A 238 -9.66 -6.76 14.95
N TYR A 239 -9.90 -8.05 14.66
CA TYR A 239 -8.82 -9.01 14.47
C TYR A 239 -7.88 -8.61 13.31
N ARG A 240 -8.45 -8.29 12.15
CA ARG A 240 -7.67 -7.89 10.97
C ARG A 240 -6.97 -6.53 11.15
N LEU A 241 -7.63 -5.60 11.83
CA LEU A 241 -7.07 -4.30 12.24
C LEU A 241 -5.83 -4.51 13.13
N GLY A 242 -5.97 -5.33 14.18
CA GLY A 242 -4.89 -5.64 15.10
C GLY A 242 -3.71 -6.32 14.41
N MET A 243 -3.97 -7.27 13.50
CA MET A 243 -2.93 -7.91 12.69
C MET A 243 -2.21 -6.91 11.78
N ALA A 244 -2.94 -6.04 11.09
CA ALA A 244 -2.35 -5.02 10.21
C ALA A 244 -1.46 -4.05 11.00
N PHE A 245 -1.93 -3.55 12.14
CA PHE A 245 -1.15 -2.66 13.01
C PHE A 245 0.04 -3.34 13.64
N GLY A 246 -0.12 -4.55 14.16
CA GLY A 246 0.97 -5.31 14.77
C GLY A 246 2.10 -5.52 13.77
N LEU A 247 1.77 -6.00 12.57
CA LEU A 247 2.77 -6.24 11.54
C LEU A 247 3.48 -4.96 11.09
N GLN A 248 2.74 -3.86 10.87
CA GLN A 248 3.34 -2.59 10.46
C GLN A 248 4.22 -1.98 11.57
N THR A 249 3.74 -2.00 12.82
CA THR A 249 4.49 -1.49 13.97
C THR A 249 5.79 -2.27 14.15
N LEU A 250 5.73 -3.60 14.08
CA LEU A 250 6.93 -4.44 14.16
C LEU A 250 7.91 -4.16 13.00
N TRP A 251 7.40 -4.02 11.78
CA TRP A 251 8.23 -3.69 10.61
C TRP A 251 8.94 -2.34 10.79
N LYS A 252 8.20 -1.27 11.10
CA LYS A 252 8.75 0.08 11.24
C LYS A 252 9.66 0.22 12.46
N GLY A 253 9.30 -0.42 13.58
CA GLY A 253 10.13 -0.44 14.79
C GLY A 253 11.46 -1.13 14.56
N ALA A 254 11.46 -2.28 13.87
CA ALA A 254 12.68 -2.98 13.51
C ALA A 254 13.54 -2.19 12.51
N PHE A 255 12.90 -1.57 11.52
CA PHE A 255 13.58 -0.70 10.57
C PHE A 255 14.26 0.50 11.26
N LEU A 256 13.56 1.13 12.22
CA LEU A 256 14.12 2.17 13.06
C LEU A 256 15.29 1.64 13.91
N GLY A 257 15.18 0.44 14.47
CA GLY A 257 16.25 -0.23 15.20
C GLY A 257 17.52 -0.44 14.37
N VAL A 258 17.39 -0.81 13.09
CA VAL A 258 18.53 -0.90 12.17
C VAL A 258 19.17 0.48 11.97
N ILE A 259 18.38 1.51 11.70
CA ILE A 259 18.89 2.88 11.50
C ILE A 259 19.61 3.38 12.77
N MET A 260 18.98 3.21 13.94
CA MET A 260 19.57 3.60 15.22
C MET A 260 20.82 2.78 15.58
N GLY A 261 20.90 1.54 15.14
CA GLY A 261 22.10 0.73 15.34
C GLY A 261 23.24 1.12 14.39
N ILE A 262 22.96 1.49 13.14
CA ILE A 262 23.98 1.90 12.17
C ILE A 262 24.47 3.34 12.43
N ALA A 263 23.57 4.25 12.82
CA ALA A 263 23.90 5.67 12.96
C ALA A 263 25.12 5.95 13.87
N PRO A 264 25.27 5.35 15.07
CA PRO A 264 26.42 5.60 15.94
C PRO A 264 27.76 5.24 15.30
N SER A 265 27.82 4.14 14.54
CA SER A 265 29.04 3.71 13.84
C SER A 265 29.46 4.71 12.76
N TYR A 266 28.53 5.54 12.28
CA TYR A 266 28.79 6.55 11.27
C TYR A 266 29.15 7.92 11.88
N PHE A 267 28.55 8.28 13.01
CA PHE A 267 28.74 9.61 13.61
C PHE A 267 29.83 9.67 14.68
N TYR A 268 30.19 8.56 15.31
CA TYR A 268 31.03 8.57 16.52
C TYR A 268 32.29 7.68 16.44
N ASP A 269 32.62 7.13 15.26
CA ASP A 269 33.77 6.22 15.01
C ASP A 269 33.93 5.05 16.02
N ASN A 270 32.90 4.77 16.81
CA ASN A 270 32.91 3.76 17.85
C ASN A 270 31.56 3.04 17.87
N GLN A 271 31.53 1.86 17.25
CA GLN A 271 30.37 0.99 17.32
C GLN A 271 30.38 0.22 18.63
N SER A 272 29.44 0.52 19.53
CA SER A 272 29.27 -0.29 20.73
C SER A 272 28.78 -1.68 20.34
N VAL A 273 29.17 -2.71 21.11
CA VAL A 273 28.66 -4.08 20.95
C VAL A 273 27.12 -4.08 20.97
N PHE A 274 26.52 -3.24 21.80
CA PHE A 274 25.07 -3.05 21.85
C PHE A 274 24.48 -2.60 20.51
N SER A 275 25.08 -1.61 19.84
CA SER A 275 24.62 -1.13 18.53
C SER A 275 24.76 -2.21 17.45
N ALA A 276 25.86 -2.97 17.45
CA ALA A 276 26.05 -4.07 16.51
C ALA A 276 25.00 -5.18 16.70
N VAL A 277 24.77 -5.60 17.96
CA VAL A 277 23.76 -6.61 18.30
C VAL A 277 22.35 -6.12 17.92
N LEU A 278 22.03 -4.84 18.20
CA LEU A 278 20.76 -4.24 17.82
C LEU A 278 20.56 -4.25 16.30
N THR A 279 21.56 -3.83 15.52
CA THR A 279 21.50 -3.86 14.06
C THR A 279 21.29 -5.27 13.53
N VAL A 280 22.10 -6.24 13.95
CA VAL A 280 22.00 -7.62 13.45
C VAL A 280 20.68 -8.27 13.85
N GLY A 281 20.24 -8.09 15.11
CA GLY A 281 18.96 -8.59 15.58
C GLY A 281 17.78 -8.00 14.83
N ALA A 282 17.79 -6.68 14.61
CA ALA A 282 16.74 -5.99 13.86
C ALA A 282 16.74 -6.39 12.37
N LEU A 283 17.90 -6.59 11.75
CA LEU A 283 18.02 -7.10 10.38
C LEU A 283 17.43 -8.51 10.24
N GLY A 284 17.81 -9.43 11.13
CA GLY A 284 17.26 -10.79 11.14
C GLY A 284 15.74 -10.79 11.31
N PHE A 285 15.24 -9.94 12.20
CA PHE A 285 13.81 -9.79 12.43
C PHE A 285 13.06 -9.19 11.23
N LEU A 286 13.64 -8.19 10.54
CA LEU A 286 13.09 -7.66 9.28
C LEU A 286 13.00 -8.74 8.19
N ILE A 287 14.03 -9.58 8.05
CA ILE A 287 14.00 -10.68 7.08
C ILE A 287 12.83 -11.62 7.38
N VAL A 288 12.68 -12.02 8.64
CA VAL A 288 11.58 -12.91 9.08
C VAL A 288 10.22 -12.26 8.81
N ILE A 289 10.03 -10.99 9.15
CA ILE A 289 8.75 -10.29 8.92
C ILE A 289 8.48 -10.12 7.42
N GLY A 290 9.47 -9.68 6.65
CA GLY A 290 9.33 -9.43 5.22
C GLY A 290 8.94 -10.70 4.46
N MET A 291 9.68 -11.79 4.69
CA MET A 291 9.35 -13.10 4.11
C MET A 291 8.03 -13.66 4.66
N GLY A 292 7.81 -13.52 5.96
CA GLY A 292 6.57 -13.91 6.63
C GLY A 292 5.35 -13.23 6.01
N ALA A 293 5.46 -11.95 5.62
CA ALA A 293 4.36 -11.22 4.97
C ALA A 293 3.96 -11.83 3.62
N PHE A 294 4.90 -12.35 2.83
CA PHE A 294 4.57 -13.06 1.59
C PHE A 294 3.76 -14.34 1.88
N LEU A 295 4.18 -15.11 2.90
CA LEU A 295 3.53 -16.36 3.29
C LEU A 295 2.16 -16.12 3.90
N VAL A 296 2.06 -15.17 4.84
CA VAL A 296 0.81 -14.80 5.52
C VAL A 296 -0.18 -14.22 4.53
N GLY A 297 0.26 -13.36 3.60
CA GLY A 297 -0.62 -12.83 2.58
C GLY A 297 -1.17 -13.91 1.64
N ARG A 298 -0.38 -14.94 1.35
CA ARG A 298 -0.87 -16.09 0.60
C ARG A 298 -1.87 -16.93 1.41
N ALA A 299 -1.53 -17.28 2.64
CA ALA A 299 -2.42 -18.04 3.51
C ALA A 299 -3.75 -17.30 3.75
N ALA A 300 -3.71 -15.98 3.93
CA ALA A 300 -4.91 -15.15 4.04
C ALA A 300 -5.81 -15.26 2.79
N MET A 301 -5.22 -15.27 1.60
CA MET A 301 -5.95 -15.43 0.34
C MET A 301 -6.55 -16.83 0.17
N ASP A 302 -5.81 -17.88 0.55
CA ASP A 302 -6.29 -19.25 0.48
C ASP A 302 -7.47 -19.48 1.46
N ASN A 303 -7.40 -18.91 2.66
CA ASN A 303 -8.51 -18.95 3.64
C ASN A 303 -9.75 -18.17 3.16
N ILE A 304 -9.57 -17.01 2.54
CA ILE A 304 -10.69 -16.26 1.95
C ILE A 304 -11.39 -17.08 0.86
N LYS A 305 -10.62 -17.83 0.07
CA LYS A 305 -11.15 -18.69 -0.98
C LYS A 305 -11.96 -19.86 -0.41
N SER A 306 -11.48 -20.50 0.66
CA SER A 306 -12.23 -21.59 1.31
C SER A 306 -13.57 -21.11 1.86
N ASP A 307 -13.62 -19.91 2.44
CA ASP A 307 -14.85 -19.30 2.94
C ASP A 307 -15.84 -18.97 1.81
N GLU A 308 -15.35 -18.49 0.66
CA GLU A 308 -16.17 -18.23 -0.52
C GLU A 308 -16.76 -19.54 -1.09
N SER A 309 -16.00 -20.65 -1.10
CA SER A 309 -16.53 -21.96 -1.53
C SER A 309 -17.52 -22.57 -0.54
N ALA A 310 -17.33 -22.39 0.77
CA ALA A 310 -18.23 -22.95 1.78
C ALA A 310 -19.60 -22.26 1.82
N THR A 311 -19.68 -21.03 1.31
CA THR A 311 -20.92 -20.23 1.26
C THR A 311 -21.66 -20.34 -0.06
N THR A 312 -21.09 -21.02 -1.06
CA THR A 312 -21.82 -21.41 -2.27
C THR A 312 -22.61 -22.67 -1.94
N PRO A 313 -23.96 -22.64 -1.85
CA PRO A 313 -24.73 -23.83 -1.54
C PRO A 313 -24.57 -24.83 -2.70
N ASP A 314 -23.89 -25.95 -2.46
CA ASP A 314 -23.68 -27.02 -3.47
C ASP A 314 -24.98 -27.66 -3.97
N SER A 315 -26.10 -27.31 -3.36
CA SER A 315 -27.42 -27.49 -3.92
C SER A 315 -28.27 -26.38 -3.35
N PHE A 316 -28.67 -25.42 -4.19
CA PHE A 316 -29.99 -24.83 -4.00
C PHE A 316 -30.94 -26.01 -4.10
N ASP A 317 -31.27 -26.61 -2.95
CA ASP A 317 -32.25 -27.66 -2.86
C ASP A 317 -33.56 -27.03 -3.32
N THR A 318 -33.91 -27.30 -4.58
CA THR A 318 -35.13 -26.82 -5.22
C THR A 318 -36.38 -27.35 -4.52
N SER A 319 -36.25 -28.20 -3.49
CA SER A 319 -37.34 -28.66 -2.63
C SER A 319 -38.04 -27.52 -1.86
N TYR A 320 -37.41 -26.34 -1.71
CA TYR A 320 -38.00 -25.19 -1.01
C TYR A 320 -38.92 -24.29 -1.88
N THR A 321 -39.15 -24.60 -3.17
CA THR A 321 -40.02 -23.79 -4.05
C THR A 321 -41.52 -23.85 -3.72
N ASN A 322 -41.94 -24.60 -2.68
CA ASN A 322 -43.36 -24.71 -2.28
C ASN A 322 -43.72 -23.97 -0.98
N LEU A 323 -42.80 -23.24 -0.35
CA LEU A 323 -43.16 -22.37 0.77
C LEU A 323 -43.71 -21.04 0.22
N LYS A 324 -45.03 -20.85 0.37
CA LYS A 324 -45.75 -19.59 0.16
C LYS A 324 -44.91 -18.44 0.73
N THR A 325 -44.30 -17.64 -0.15
CA THR A 325 -43.58 -16.43 0.22
C THR A 325 -44.56 -15.51 0.95
N PRO A 326 -44.31 -15.11 2.20
CA PRO A 326 -45.07 -14.04 2.81
C PRO A 326 -44.86 -12.78 1.97
N ASP A 327 -45.95 -12.08 1.68
CA ASP A 327 -45.96 -10.88 0.86
C ASP A 327 -45.29 -9.72 1.62
N PHE A 328 -43.96 -9.69 1.58
CA PHE A 328 -43.13 -8.61 2.12
C PHE A 328 -42.84 -7.52 1.08
N SER A 329 -43.61 -7.48 -0.02
CA SER A 329 -43.33 -6.60 -1.15
C SER A 329 -43.48 -5.11 -0.78
N GLU A 330 -44.39 -4.78 0.15
CA GLU A 330 -44.61 -3.39 0.59
C GLU A 330 -43.54 -2.88 1.58
N ASP A 331 -43.13 -3.70 2.57
CA ASP A 331 -42.17 -3.27 3.59
C ASP A 331 -40.74 -3.16 3.05
N MET A 332 -40.34 -4.05 2.13
CA MET A 332 -39.02 -3.99 1.51
C MET A 332 -38.90 -2.85 0.49
N ALA A 333 -39.99 -2.44 -0.17
CA ALA A 333 -39.97 -1.29 -1.09
C ALA A 333 -39.74 0.03 -0.36
N SER A 334 -40.27 0.17 0.87
CA SER A 334 -40.06 1.38 1.70
C SER A 334 -38.62 1.46 2.25
N LEU A 335 -38.07 0.33 2.73
CA LEU A 335 -36.68 0.24 3.22
C LEU A 335 -35.65 0.44 2.09
N ASN A 336 -35.93 -0.07 0.90
CA ASN A 336 -35.04 0.05 -0.26
C ASN A 336 -35.04 1.46 -0.87
N ASN A 337 -36.01 2.33 -0.53
CA ASN A 337 -36.00 3.75 -0.89
C ASN A 337 -35.26 4.61 0.14
N TYR A 338 -35.27 4.25 1.42
CA TYR A 338 -34.57 4.99 2.47
C TYR A 338 -33.03 4.86 2.42
N PHE A 339 -32.51 3.73 1.91
CA PHE A 339 -31.06 3.49 1.79
C PHE A 339 -30.46 3.83 0.42
N ASN A 340 -31.24 4.42 -0.51
CA ASN A 340 -30.83 4.59 -1.92
C ASN A 340 -30.48 5.99 -2.45
N PRO A 341 -30.08 7.01 -1.65
CA PRO A 341 -29.63 8.27 -2.26
C PRO A 341 -28.26 8.16 -2.96
N PHE A 342 -27.56 7.01 -2.87
CA PHE A 342 -26.20 6.81 -3.41
C PHE A 342 -26.07 5.67 -4.43
N ARG A 343 -27.15 5.25 -5.10
CA ARG A 343 -27.05 4.38 -6.29
C ARG A 343 -26.56 5.17 -7.51
N LEU A 344 -25.40 5.80 -7.40
CA LEU A 344 -24.58 6.04 -8.58
C LEU A 344 -24.20 4.65 -9.10
N THR A 345 -24.46 4.39 -10.38
CA THR A 345 -24.01 3.14 -10.98
C THR A 345 -22.50 3.03 -10.71
N SER A 346 -21.99 1.82 -10.42
CA SER A 346 -20.56 1.62 -10.13
C SER A 346 -19.63 2.20 -11.23
N PHE A 347 -20.18 2.40 -12.42
CA PHE A 347 -19.60 3.10 -13.55
C PHE A 347 -19.42 4.61 -13.29
N GLU A 348 -20.49 5.34 -12.92
CA GLU A 348 -20.46 6.78 -12.66
C GLU A 348 -19.63 7.17 -11.43
N LEU A 349 -19.63 6.33 -10.39
CA LEU A 349 -18.81 6.57 -9.20
C LEU A 349 -17.31 6.48 -9.54
N SER A 350 -16.94 5.55 -10.43
CA SER A 350 -15.55 5.39 -10.87
C SER A 350 -15.10 6.53 -11.77
N ASP A 351 -15.95 7.03 -12.65
CA ASP A 351 -15.60 8.11 -13.59
C ASP A 351 -15.48 9.46 -12.88
N ARG A 352 -16.38 9.75 -11.94
CA ARG A 352 -16.30 10.96 -11.10
C ARG A 352 -15.10 10.89 -10.15
N ALA A 353 -14.81 9.72 -9.57
CA ALA A 353 -13.60 9.53 -8.79
C ALA A 353 -12.34 9.77 -9.64
N ILE A 354 -12.23 9.17 -10.84
CA ILE A 354 -11.10 9.39 -11.75
C ILE A 354 -10.91 10.89 -12.05
N ALA A 355 -11.99 11.62 -12.33
CA ALA A 355 -11.91 13.05 -12.63
C ALA A 355 -11.43 13.88 -11.42
N VAL A 356 -12.01 13.64 -10.24
CA VAL A 356 -11.60 14.32 -8.99
C VAL A 356 -10.14 13.99 -8.65
N TRP A 357 -9.74 12.73 -8.80
CA TRP A 357 -8.37 12.28 -8.52
C TRP A 357 -7.36 12.82 -9.53
N ALA A 358 -7.70 12.92 -10.82
CA ALA A 358 -6.85 13.53 -11.83
C ALA A 358 -6.59 15.02 -11.55
N VAL A 359 -7.62 15.76 -11.13
CA VAL A 359 -7.48 17.17 -10.73
C VAL A 359 -6.60 17.31 -9.50
N ALA A 360 -6.84 16.51 -8.46
CA ALA A 360 -6.01 16.51 -7.25
C ALA A 360 -4.54 16.17 -7.54
N TRP A 361 -4.26 15.27 -8.50
CA TRP A 361 -2.89 14.95 -8.91
C TRP A 361 -2.19 16.13 -9.61
N CYS A 362 -2.89 16.87 -10.47
CA CYS A 362 -2.35 18.09 -11.07
C CYS A 362 -1.95 19.13 -10.00
N PHE A 363 -2.77 19.29 -8.95
CA PHE A 363 -2.45 20.19 -7.84
C PHE A 363 -1.21 19.72 -7.04
N ILE A 364 -1.08 18.43 -6.76
CA ILE A 364 0.09 17.90 -6.04
C ILE A 364 1.37 18.10 -6.85
N VAL A 365 1.36 17.83 -8.16
CA VAL A 365 2.54 18.01 -9.02
C VAL A 365 2.98 19.48 -9.05
N VAL A 366 2.02 20.41 -9.14
CA VAL A 366 2.31 21.85 -9.08
C VAL A 366 2.85 22.24 -7.70
N PHE A 367 2.23 21.76 -6.62
CA PHE A 367 2.63 22.09 -5.25
C PHE A 367 4.02 21.56 -4.89
N VAL A 368 4.33 20.30 -5.24
CA VAL A 368 5.66 19.70 -5.05
C VAL A 368 6.71 20.46 -5.85
N ARG A 369 6.38 20.91 -7.07
CA ARG A 369 7.30 21.72 -7.88
C ARG A 369 7.59 23.07 -7.23
N VAL A 370 6.58 23.72 -6.64
CA VAL A 370 6.70 25.02 -5.95
C VAL A 370 7.49 24.93 -4.65
N ILE A 371 7.38 23.83 -3.90
CA ILE A 371 8.15 23.64 -2.66
C ILE A 371 9.61 23.27 -2.94
N LEU A 372 9.87 22.53 -4.02
CA LEU A 372 11.21 22.06 -4.38
C LEU A 372 12.01 23.06 -5.24
N SER A 373 11.36 24.11 -5.75
CA SER A 373 11.99 25.28 -6.41
C SER A 373 12.21 26.39 -5.41
#